data_AF-A0A813VVZ1-F1
#
_entry.id   AF-A0A813VVZ1-F1
#
_cell.length_a   1.000
_cell.length_b   1.000
_cell.length_c   1.000
_cell.angle_alpha   90.00
_cell.angle_beta   90.00
_cell.angle_gamma   90.00
#
_symmetry.space_group_name_H-M   'P 1'
#
loop_
_entity.id
_entity.type
_entity.pdbx_description
1 polymer ?
#
loop_
_entity_poly.entity_id
_entity_poly.type
_entity_poly.pdbx_seq_one_letter_code
_entity_poly.pdbx_strand_id
1 'polypeptide(L)'
;MLSINKRMFLTVSYRHLLSHSSILTEYSIKLSSTSSHSNNKRPRTSSSSFYHHHHSHHHHRTHSNKTHNPTNILRRLFQPIDVKPMTTIDKLDPTSSKIVDTNVGEELTGGKTLERNVLLRIITDFYRRDEIKKLAVDQGLDNRLFQDAYVSFRKFCIQSTVLPVDLHIVLSDIISGSGHVTDIFPYFLRHAREMFPHLTCMEDLKKISDLRDPANWYPDARAIQRKIIFHAGPTNSGKTYHALQSYINSESGVYCGPLKLLASEVFYKTNAAGTKCDLVTGEERRFADPEGKPANHVACTVEMTNLTNVYEVAVIDEIQMMRDPQRGWAWTRALLGLQAKEIHLCGEKSTVRLVEDLMVTTGDQVEIREYKRLTKLNYQDRALETFDNVKSGDCFVCFSKNDIFHITRELERRGHEVAVIYGSLPPGTKLLQAQRFNDPNDPCKIMVATDAIGMGLNLSIKRI
;
A
#
# COMPACT_ATOMS: atom_id res chain seq x y z
N MET A 1 -29.08 -0.31 -25.00
CA MET A 1 -27.79 -0.07 -25.71
C MET A 1 -26.78 0.61 -24.77
N LEU A 2 -26.62 0.06 -23.57
CA LEU A 2 -25.78 0.57 -22.48
C LEU A 2 -25.00 -0.63 -21.94
N SER A 3 -23.88 -0.91 -22.58
CA SER A 3 -22.84 -1.84 -22.14
C SER A 3 -21.62 -1.55 -23.02
N ILE A 4 -20.43 -1.74 -22.47
CA ILE A 4 -19.10 -1.44 -23.06
C ILE A 4 -18.57 -0.03 -22.72
N ASN A 5 -18.07 0.12 -21.49
CA ASN A 5 -16.71 0.62 -21.21
C ASN A 5 -16.47 0.84 -19.69
N LYS A 6 -16.53 -0.24 -18.90
CA LYS A 6 -16.03 -0.27 -17.51
C LYS A 6 -14.75 -1.11 -17.36
N ARG A 7 -13.96 -1.24 -18.44
CA ARG A 7 -12.63 -1.87 -18.40
C ARG A 7 -11.57 -0.90 -18.88
N MET A 8 -11.09 -0.07 -17.95
CA MET A 8 -9.71 0.40 -18.02
C MET A 8 -9.12 0.31 -16.62
N PHE A 9 -8.50 -0.84 -16.35
CA PHE A 9 -7.62 -1.07 -15.22
C PHE A 9 -6.45 -0.08 -15.31
N LEU A 10 -6.29 0.79 -14.32
CA LEU A 10 -5.03 1.46 -14.06
C LEU A 10 -4.32 0.71 -12.93
N THR A 11 -3.61 -0.34 -13.33
CA THR A 11 -2.52 -0.91 -12.55
C THR A 11 -1.35 0.07 -12.61
N VAL A 12 -1.39 1.13 -11.81
CA VAL A 12 -0.19 1.95 -11.54
C VAL A 12 0.48 1.36 -10.31
N SER A 13 1.73 0.94 -10.50
CA SER A 13 2.57 0.26 -9.53
C SER A 13 2.77 1.10 -8.25
N TYR A 14 1.98 0.83 -7.21
CA TYR A 14 2.11 1.41 -5.86
C TYR A 14 3.29 0.80 -5.08
N ARG A 15 4.48 0.68 -5.70
CA ARG A 15 5.65 0.02 -5.11
C ARG A 15 6.60 0.95 -4.35
N HIS A 16 6.29 2.24 -4.25
CA HIS A 16 7.18 3.23 -3.62
C HIS A 16 6.54 4.15 -2.58
N LEU A 17 5.24 4.02 -2.30
CA LEU A 17 4.54 4.92 -1.38
C LEU A 17 4.37 4.38 0.06
N LEU A 18 4.68 3.10 0.31
CA LEU A 18 4.39 2.46 1.60
C LEU A 18 5.64 2.06 2.41
N SER A 19 6.84 2.41 1.96
CA SER A 19 7.98 2.43 2.86
C SER A 19 7.99 3.77 3.60
N HIS A 20 7.58 3.74 4.87
CA HIS A 20 7.74 4.78 5.91
C HIS A 20 6.46 5.59 6.22
N SER A 21 5.58 4.99 7.02
CA SER A 21 4.60 5.72 7.82
C SER A 21 5.00 5.64 9.30
N SER A 22 5.49 6.75 9.83
CA SER A 22 5.62 7.01 11.27
C SER A 22 4.86 8.30 11.55
N ILE A 23 3.53 8.22 11.66
CA ILE A 23 2.70 9.36 12.06
C ILE A 23 1.57 8.85 12.96
N LEU A 24 1.83 8.83 14.26
CA LEU A 24 0.83 8.84 15.34
C LEU A 24 1.46 9.61 16.50
N THR A 25 1.08 10.89 16.66
CA THR A 25 0.87 11.58 17.95
C THR A 25 0.68 13.06 17.69
N GLU A 26 -0.56 13.55 17.81
CA GLU A 26 -0.87 14.86 18.41
C GLU A 26 -2.41 14.99 18.51
N TYR A 27 -2.96 14.52 19.63
CA TYR A 27 -4.21 15.07 20.17
C TYR A 27 -4.06 15.12 21.69
N SER A 28 -3.86 16.34 22.19
CA SER A 28 -3.64 16.71 23.58
C SER A 28 -4.89 16.53 24.43
N ILE A 29 -4.77 15.76 25.52
CA ILE A 29 -5.74 15.75 26.62
C ILE A 29 -5.26 16.77 27.68
N LYS A 30 -6.09 17.78 27.92
CA LYS A 30 -5.99 18.67 29.10
C LYS A 30 -6.33 17.87 30.35
N LEU A 31 -5.42 17.77 31.31
CA LEU A 31 -5.74 17.51 32.71
C LEU A 31 -4.79 18.29 33.62
N SER A 32 -5.39 19.03 34.53
CA SER A 32 -4.81 19.79 35.64
C SER A 32 -4.22 18.89 36.71
N SER A 33 -3.06 19.25 37.28
CA SER A 33 -2.83 19.20 38.74
C SER A 33 -1.49 19.82 39.15
N THR A 34 -1.50 20.30 40.38
CA THR A 34 -0.59 21.15 41.14
C THR A 34 0.62 20.43 41.76
N SER A 35 1.69 21.21 42.01
CA SER A 35 2.77 21.00 43.01
C SER A 35 3.76 19.85 42.71
N SER A 36 5.08 19.91 42.97
CA SER A 36 5.85 20.63 43.98
C SER A 36 7.35 20.62 43.61
N HIS A 37 8.10 21.59 44.16
CA HIS A 37 9.56 21.72 44.09
C HIS A 37 10.32 20.55 44.73
N SER A 38 11.47 20.16 44.16
CA SER A 38 12.71 20.01 44.96
C SER A 38 13.97 19.92 44.08
N ASN A 39 14.95 20.75 44.42
CA ASN A 39 16.34 20.72 44.02
C ASN A 39 17.07 19.52 44.65
N ASN A 40 18.03 18.89 43.97
CA ASN A 40 19.45 18.97 44.34
C ASN A 40 20.40 18.08 43.52
N LYS A 41 21.45 18.74 43.02
CA LYS A 41 22.89 18.45 43.14
C LYS A 41 23.43 17.04 42.81
N ARG A 42 24.27 17.03 41.76
CA ARG A 42 25.43 16.15 41.58
C ARG A 42 26.44 16.28 42.73
N PRO A 43 27.34 15.29 42.85
CA PRO A 43 28.76 15.61 42.95
C PRO A 43 29.64 14.81 41.97
N ARG A 44 30.76 15.44 41.60
CA ARG A 44 31.92 14.89 40.90
C ARG A 44 32.85 14.22 41.92
N THR A 45 33.52 13.13 41.53
CA THR A 45 34.88 12.83 42.00
C THR A 45 35.68 12.13 40.90
N SER A 46 36.94 12.55 40.81
CA SER A 46 38.01 12.17 39.89
C SER A 46 38.85 11.01 40.40
N SER A 47 39.39 10.18 39.50
CA SER A 47 40.73 9.59 39.64
C SER A 47 41.17 8.91 38.33
N SER A 48 42.39 9.21 37.93
CA SER A 48 43.13 8.71 36.77
C SER A 48 43.88 7.41 37.09
N SER A 49 43.97 6.48 36.14
CA SER A 49 45.13 5.60 35.96
C SER A 49 45.14 4.99 34.55
N PHE A 50 46.27 5.19 33.87
CA PHE A 50 46.61 4.65 32.55
C PHE A 50 46.72 3.12 32.55
N TYR A 51 46.28 2.45 31.47
CA TYR A 51 47.02 1.37 30.80
C TYR A 51 46.52 1.19 29.35
N HIS A 52 47.47 1.05 28.43
CA HIS A 52 47.33 0.94 26.97
C HIS A 52 46.46 -0.23 26.50
N HIS A 53 45.62 -0.01 25.49
CA HIS A 53 45.45 -0.97 24.39
C HIS A 53 45.02 -0.28 23.08
N HIS A 54 45.60 -0.76 21.97
CA HIS A 54 45.48 -0.28 20.60
C HIS A 54 44.03 -0.09 20.14
N HIS A 55 43.67 1.12 19.69
CA HIS A 55 42.48 1.36 18.87
C HIS A 55 42.87 1.58 17.42
N SER A 56 42.43 0.67 16.55
CA SER A 56 42.36 0.90 15.11
C SER A 56 41.26 1.90 14.81
N HIS A 57 41.56 2.86 13.94
CA HIS A 57 40.60 3.83 13.43
C HIS A 57 39.51 3.15 12.59
N HIS A 58 38.27 3.13 13.10
CA HIS A 58 37.09 3.06 12.25
C HIS A 58 36.28 4.34 12.41
N HIS A 59 36.25 5.13 11.34
CA HIS A 59 35.41 6.31 11.21
C HIS A 59 33.93 5.95 11.42
N HIS A 60 33.36 6.37 12.55
CA HIS A 60 31.90 6.48 12.69
C HIS A 60 31.42 7.67 11.85
N ARG A 61 30.89 7.40 10.66
CA ARG A 61 29.99 8.31 9.96
C ARG A 61 28.69 8.40 10.77
N THR A 62 28.53 9.48 11.50
CA THR A 62 27.23 9.89 12.05
C THR A 62 26.31 10.23 10.89
N HIS A 63 25.38 9.33 10.54
CA HIS A 63 24.29 9.65 9.64
C HIS A 63 23.38 10.67 10.33
N SER A 64 23.48 11.93 9.91
CA SER A 64 22.47 12.93 10.21
C SER A 64 21.14 12.46 9.59
N ASN A 65 20.18 12.09 10.42
CA ASN A 65 18.79 11.91 10.00
C ASN A 65 18.27 13.26 9.48
N LYS A 66 18.34 13.47 8.16
CA LYS A 66 17.59 14.53 7.50
C LYS A 66 16.12 14.14 7.63
N THR A 67 15.40 14.82 8.51
CA THR A 67 13.94 14.82 8.57
C THR A 67 13.39 15.09 7.18
N HIS A 68 12.91 14.06 6.50
CA HIS A 68 12.32 14.19 5.16
C HIS A 68 10.96 14.88 5.30
N ASN A 69 10.90 16.14 4.90
CA ASN A 69 9.67 16.92 4.85
C ASN A 69 8.73 16.29 3.79
N PRO A 70 7.54 15.76 4.17
CA PRO A 70 6.65 15.00 3.26
C PRO A 70 6.19 15.82 2.04
N THR A 71 6.19 17.15 2.14
CA THR A 71 5.94 18.05 1.02
C THR A 71 6.91 17.86 -0.15
N ASN A 72 8.17 17.48 0.09
CA ASN A 72 9.16 17.28 -0.99
C ASN A 72 8.95 16.01 -1.82
N ILE A 73 8.22 15.01 -1.32
CA ILE A 73 7.96 13.75 -2.02
C ILE A 73 6.81 13.93 -3.03
N LEU A 74 5.70 14.56 -2.61
CA LEU A 74 4.56 14.87 -3.49
C LEU A 74 5.00 15.74 -4.69
N ARG A 75 5.92 16.68 -4.47
CA ARG A 75 6.47 17.60 -5.49
C ARG A 75 7.29 16.91 -6.59
N ARG A 76 7.71 15.65 -6.43
CA ARG A 76 8.40 14.86 -7.46
C ARG A 76 7.45 14.03 -8.33
N LEU A 77 6.18 13.93 -7.92
CA LEU A 77 5.18 13.14 -8.66
C LEU A 77 4.68 13.88 -9.91
N PHE A 78 4.67 15.21 -9.88
CA PHE A 78 4.26 16.02 -11.02
C PHE A 78 5.40 16.19 -12.01
N GLN A 79 5.36 15.36 -13.05
CA GLN A 79 6.29 15.46 -14.18
C GLN A 79 5.78 16.52 -15.16
N PRO A 80 6.65 17.43 -15.64
CA PRO A 80 6.25 18.46 -16.58
C PRO A 80 5.89 17.83 -17.93
N ILE A 81 4.78 18.27 -18.51
CA ILE A 81 4.42 17.99 -19.90
C ILE A 81 5.13 19.02 -20.78
N ASP A 82 5.77 18.56 -21.86
CA ASP A 82 6.43 19.46 -22.81
C ASP A 82 5.39 20.24 -23.62
N VAL A 83 5.42 21.57 -23.51
CA VAL A 83 4.57 22.48 -24.28
C VAL A 83 5.42 23.05 -25.41
N LYS A 84 5.12 22.62 -26.65
CA LYS A 84 5.94 22.96 -27.82
C LYS A 84 5.70 24.42 -28.27
N PRO A 85 6.75 25.11 -28.74
CA PRO A 85 6.59 26.41 -29.38
C PRO A 85 5.66 26.33 -30.61
N MET A 86 4.85 27.35 -30.82
CA MET A 86 3.95 27.42 -31.98
C MET A 86 4.71 27.82 -33.24
N THR A 87 4.48 27.08 -34.31
CA THR A 87 4.92 27.39 -35.67
C THR A 87 3.74 27.80 -36.54
N THR A 88 3.98 28.48 -37.67
CA THR A 88 2.93 28.91 -38.61
C THR A 88 2.05 27.76 -39.12
N ILE A 89 2.52 26.52 -39.03
CA ILE A 89 1.83 25.30 -39.48
C ILE A 89 0.78 24.82 -38.46
N ASP A 90 0.89 25.18 -37.17
CA ASP A 90 0.03 24.66 -36.11
C ASP A 90 -1.38 25.30 -36.07
N LYS A 91 -1.71 26.21 -37.01
CA LYS A 91 -3.03 26.85 -37.18
C LYS A 91 -3.93 26.18 -38.24
N LEU A 92 -3.53 25.05 -38.81
CA LEU A 92 -4.31 24.36 -39.84
C LEU A 92 -5.54 23.66 -39.26
N ASP A 93 -6.71 24.27 -39.43
CA ASP A 93 -8.00 23.58 -39.39
C ASP A 93 -8.07 22.57 -40.56
N PRO A 94 -8.37 21.27 -40.36
CA PRO A 94 -8.34 20.25 -41.42
C PRO A 94 -9.30 20.51 -42.59
N THR A 95 -10.21 21.48 -42.45
CA THR A 95 -11.33 21.73 -43.36
C THR A 95 -11.24 23.01 -44.18
N SER A 96 -10.19 23.83 -44.06
CA SER A 96 -10.09 25.08 -44.82
C SER A 96 -8.83 25.16 -45.70
N SER A 97 -9.04 25.16 -47.02
CA SER A 97 -8.00 25.29 -48.05
C SER A 97 -7.66 26.75 -48.38
N LYS A 98 -7.47 27.58 -47.34
CA LYS A 98 -6.92 28.93 -47.50
C LYS A 98 -5.72 29.10 -46.57
N ILE A 99 -4.56 29.29 -47.18
CA ILE A 99 -3.33 29.72 -46.51
C ILE A 99 -3.58 31.12 -45.94
N VAL A 100 -3.90 31.23 -44.65
CA VAL A 100 -3.91 32.50 -43.92
C VAL A 100 -2.55 32.65 -43.26
N ASP A 101 -1.58 33.12 -44.05
CA ASP A 101 -0.21 33.39 -43.64
C ASP A 101 -0.12 34.72 -42.88
N THR A 102 -0.97 34.89 -41.86
CA THR A 102 -1.12 36.18 -41.19
C THR A 102 -0.94 36.00 -39.68
N ASN A 103 0.16 36.56 -39.18
CA ASN A 103 0.36 36.76 -37.75
C ASN A 103 -0.61 37.86 -37.28
N VAL A 104 -1.87 37.47 -37.04
CA VAL A 104 -2.97 38.38 -36.68
C VAL A 104 -2.60 39.29 -35.50
N GLY A 105 -1.81 38.81 -34.54
CA GLY A 105 -1.35 39.64 -33.42
C GLY A 105 -0.42 40.78 -33.86
N GLU A 106 0.47 40.52 -34.80
CA GLU A 106 1.37 41.52 -35.38
C GLU A 106 0.59 42.51 -36.25
N GLU A 107 -0.37 42.04 -37.04
CA GLU A 107 -1.26 42.92 -37.82
C GLU A 107 -2.05 43.87 -36.92
N LEU A 108 -2.67 43.35 -35.85
CA LEU A 108 -3.45 44.13 -34.89
C LEU A 108 -2.60 45.11 -34.07
N THR A 109 -1.29 44.92 -34.00
CA THR A 109 -0.36 45.81 -33.30
C THR A 109 0.46 46.70 -34.24
N GLY A 110 -0.03 46.89 -35.47
CA GLY A 110 0.54 47.83 -36.44
C GLY A 110 1.74 47.29 -37.20
N GLY A 111 1.84 45.97 -37.39
CA GLY A 111 2.93 45.31 -38.13
C GLY A 111 4.27 45.28 -37.38
N LYS A 112 4.25 45.50 -36.05
CA LYS A 112 5.46 45.52 -35.24
C LYS A 112 5.79 44.13 -34.73
N THR A 113 6.86 43.54 -35.25
CA THR A 113 7.40 42.30 -34.73
C THR A 113 7.98 42.49 -33.32
N LEU A 114 7.68 41.57 -32.41
CA LEU A 114 8.23 41.61 -31.04
C LEU A 114 9.72 41.24 -31.04
N GLU A 115 10.59 42.19 -30.70
CA GLU A 115 12.03 41.94 -30.63
C GLU A 115 12.38 40.97 -29.48
N ARG A 116 13.11 39.89 -29.82
CA ARG A 116 13.50 38.83 -28.86
C ARG A 116 14.23 39.34 -27.62
N ASN A 117 15.10 40.34 -27.78
CA ASN A 117 15.86 40.91 -26.66
C ASN A 117 14.97 41.68 -25.68
N VAL A 118 13.94 42.37 -26.19
CA VAL A 118 12.98 43.11 -25.37
C VAL A 118 12.06 42.14 -24.63
N LEU A 119 11.56 41.10 -25.32
CA LEU A 119 10.78 40.03 -24.70
C LEU A 119 11.53 39.34 -23.56
N LEU A 120 12.82 39.04 -23.75
CA LEU A 120 13.68 38.46 -22.72
C LEU A 120 13.75 39.33 -21.46
N ARG A 121 13.87 40.65 -21.62
CA ARG A 121 13.91 41.60 -20.49
C ARG A 121 12.58 41.61 -19.74
N ILE A 122 11.46 41.71 -20.46
CA ILE A 122 10.11 41.73 -19.87
C ILE A 122 9.81 40.43 -19.12
N ILE A 123 10.07 39.28 -19.73
CA ILE A 123 9.85 37.96 -19.12
C ILE A 123 10.76 37.76 -17.89
N THR A 124 11.99 38.28 -17.92
CA THR A 124 12.89 38.24 -16.76
C THR A 124 12.41 39.17 -15.64
N ASP A 125 11.88 40.35 -15.96
CA ASP A 125 11.28 41.25 -14.96
C ASP A 125 10.06 40.61 -14.30
N PHE A 126 9.17 40.00 -15.10
CA PHE A 126 8.02 39.23 -14.64
C PHE A 126 8.41 38.17 -13.59
N TYR A 127 9.46 37.38 -13.86
CA TYR A 127 9.93 36.34 -12.94
C TYR A 127 10.49 36.87 -11.62
N ARG A 128 11.11 38.07 -11.64
CA ARG A 128 11.78 38.64 -10.46
C ARG A 128 10.80 39.23 -9.46
N ARG A 129 9.64 39.71 -9.91
CA ARG A 129 8.63 40.38 -9.08
C ARG A 129 8.08 39.45 -8.00
N ASP A 130 8.09 39.92 -6.76
CA ASP A 130 7.59 39.13 -5.63
C ASP A 130 6.06 38.98 -5.63
N GLU A 131 5.34 39.94 -6.21
CA GLU A 131 3.89 39.87 -6.44
C GLU A 131 3.52 38.67 -7.32
N ILE A 132 4.30 38.43 -8.38
CA ILE A 132 4.10 37.30 -9.29
C ILE A 132 4.36 35.97 -8.60
N LYS A 133 5.42 35.90 -7.79
CA LYS A 133 5.73 34.68 -7.01
C LYS A 133 4.62 34.38 -5.99
N LYS A 134 4.11 35.40 -5.31
CA LYS A 134 2.98 35.25 -4.38
C LYS A 134 1.73 34.74 -5.11
N LEU A 135 1.38 35.36 -6.23
CA LEU A 135 0.22 34.97 -7.02
C LEU A 135 0.37 33.55 -7.60
N ALA A 136 1.59 33.14 -7.97
CA ALA A 136 1.87 31.76 -8.39
C ALA A 136 1.59 30.75 -7.27
N VAL A 137 2.05 31.05 -6.05
CA VAL A 137 1.80 30.20 -4.87
C VAL A 137 0.30 30.09 -4.57
N ASP A 138 -0.45 31.18 -4.67
CA ASP A 138 -1.91 31.20 -4.49
C ASP A 138 -2.63 30.32 -5.53
N GLN A 139 -2.03 30.13 -6.70
CA GLN A 139 -2.53 29.25 -7.77
C GLN A 139 -1.97 27.82 -7.69
N GLY A 140 -1.28 27.45 -6.61
CA GLY A 140 -0.72 26.11 -6.40
C GLY A 140 0.63 25.85 -7.07
N LEU A 141 1.26 26.87 -7.66
CA LEU A 141 2.62 26.79 -8.19
C LEU A 141 3.63 27.09 -7.07
N ASP A 142 4.26 26.04 -6.54
CA ASP A 142 5.41 26.24 -5.64
C ASP A 142 6.64 26.75 -6.40
N ASN A 143 7.71 27.10 -5.67
CA ASN A 143 8.92 27.65 -6.27
C ASN A 143 9.52 26.79 -7.39
N ARG A 144 9.39 25.46 -7.31
CA ARG A 144 9.91 24.55 -8.33
C ARG A 144 9.02 24.54 -9.56
N LEU A 145 7.71 24.30 -9.37
CA LEU A 145 6.75 24.30 -10.49
C LEU A 145 6.74 25.65 -11.20
N PHE A 146 6.84 26.75 -10.44
CA PHE A 146 6.99 28.09 -10.97
C PHE A 146 8.26 28.24 -11.81
N GLN A 147 9.42 27.75 -11.34
CA GLN A 147 10.67 27.81 -12.09
C GLN A 147 10.61 26.96 -13.37
N ASP A 148 10.10 25.73 -13.30
CA ASP A 148 9.99 24.82 -14.44
C ASP A 148 9.01 25.38 -15.49
N ALA A 149 7.84 25.87 -15.04
CA ALA A 149 6.86 26.54 -15.89
C ALA A 149 7.44 27.83 -16.50
N TYR A 150 8.22 28.60 -15.74
CA TYR A 150 8.85 29.82 -16.22
C TYR A 150 9.88 29.54 -17.32
N VAL A 151 10.76 28.56 -17.12
CA VAL A 151 11.76 28.19 -18.12
C VAL A 151 11.09 27.75 -19.42
N SER A 152 10.03 26.94 -19.31
CA SER A 152 9.25 26.50 -20.46
C SER A 152 8.50 27.65 -21.13
N PHE A 153 7.80 28.50 -20.37
CA PHE A 153 7.08 29.66 -20.90
C PHE A 153 8.02 30.66 -21.59
N ARG A 154 9.18 30.93 -20.99
CA ARG A 154 10.24 31.73 -21.62
C ARG A 154 10.69 31.13 -22.95
N LYS A 155 10.94 29.80 -22.98
CA LYS A 155 11.31 29.10 -24.20
C LYS A 155 10.20 29.21 -25.26
N PHE A 156 8.95 29.01 -24.86
CA PHE A 156 7.77 29.15 -25.71
C PHE A 156 7.68 30.55 -26.31
N CYS A 157 7.79 31.61 -25.51
CA CYS A 157 7.70 32.99 -26.00
C CYS A 157 8.83 33.38 -26.98
N ILE A 158 10.04 32.82 -26.82
CA ILE A 158 11.21 33.19 -27.64
C ILE A 158 11.29 32.37 -28.93
N GLN A 159 10.94 31.09 -28.84
CA GLN A 159 11.13 30.12 -29.93
C GLN A 159 9.90 30.01 -30.84
N SER A 160 8.71 30.43 -30.38
CA SER A 160 7.52 30.42 -31.24
C SER A 160 7.66 31.46 -32.35
N THR A 161 7.32 31.08 -33.58
CA THR A 161 7.27 32.03 -34.70
C THR A 161 6.01 32.87 -34.66
N VAL A 162 4.94 32.34 -34.05
CA VAL A 162 3.66 33.03 -33.83
C VAL A 162 3.24 32.80 -32.39
N LEU A 163 2.87 33.86 -31.67
CA LEU A 163 2.29 33.76 -30.33
C LEU A 163 0.76 33.74 -30.42
N PRO A 164 0.07 33.21 -29.40
CA PRO A 164 -1.36 33.46 -29.21
C PRO A 164 -1.65 34.97 -29.31
N VAL A 165 -2.70 35.33 -30.05
CA VAL A 165 -3.00 36.74 -30.40
C VAL A 165 -3.14 37.60 -29.16
N ASP A 166 -3.83 37.08 -28.15
CA ASP A 166 -4.03 37.69 -26.85
C ASP A 166 -2.71 37.95 -26.11
N LEU A 167 -1.80 36.98 -26.09
CA LEU A 167 -0.47 37.15 -25.52
C LEU A 167 0.39 38.16 -26.31
N HIS A 168 0.31 38.16 -27.65
CA HIS A 168 1.05 39.09 -28.49
C HIS A 168 0.65 40.54 -28.23
N ILE A 169 -0.66 40.82 -28.11
CA ILE A 169 -1.19 42.15 -27.82
C ILE A 169 -0.66 42.65 -26.47
N VAL A 170 -0.80 41.84 -25.41
CA VAL A 170 -0.35 42.20 -24.06
C VAL A 170 1.15 42.50 -24.01
N LEU A 171 1.97 41.70 -24.70
CA LEU A 171 3.41 41.96 -24.78
C LEU A 171 3.71 43.26 -25.53
N SER A 172 2.97 43.58 -26.58
CA SER A 172 3.12 44.84 -27.34
C SER A 172 2.71 46.08 -26.52
N ASP A 173 1.63 45.97 -25.75
CA ASP A 173 1.16 47.05 -24.86
C ASP A 173 2.18 47.34 -23.75
N ILE A 174 2.76 46.31 -23.15
CA ILE A 174 3.85 46.45 -22.17
C ILE A 174 5.07 47.12 -22.79
N ILE A 175 5.46 46.73 -24.02
CA ILE A 175 6.58 47.36 -24.74
C ILE A 175 6.31 48.83 -25.04
N SER A 176 5.05 49.16 -25.38
CA SER A 176 4.63 50.53 -25.70
C SER A 176 4.36 51.40 -24.47
N GLY A 177 4.46 50.83 -23.26
CA GLY A 177 4.21 51.52 -21.98
C GLY A 177 2.72 51.64 -21.61
N SER A 178 1.83 50.98 -22.35
CA SER A 178 0.37 50.99 -22.15
C SER A 178 -0.13 49.84 -21.27
N GLY A 179 0.74 48.91 -20.87
CA GLY A 179 0.41 47.75 -20.02
C GLY A 179 1.42 47.53 -18.90
N HIS A 180 1.04 46.77 -17.87
CA HIS A 180 1.91 46.43 -16.75
C HIS A 180 2.46 44.99 -16.90
N VAL A 181 3.68 44.75 -16.42
CA VAL A 181 4.36 43.45 -16.56
C VAL A 181 3.55 42.29 -15.93
N THR A 182 2.72 42.60 -14.93
CA THR A 182 1.84 41.59 -14.29
C THR A 182 0.76 41.03 -15.20
N ASP A 183 0.42 41.75 -16.28
CA ASP A 183 -0.64 41.36 -17.20
C ASP A 183 -0.28 40.08 -17.99
N ILE A 184 0.98 39.65 -17.93
CA ILE A 184 1.48 38.37 -18.45
C ILE A 184 0.95 37.17 -17.62
N PHE A 185 0.62 37.37 -16.35
CA PHE A 185 0.36 36.26 -15.41
C PHE A 185 -0.75 35.29 -15.85
N PRO A 186 -1.92 35.73 -16.36
CA PRO A 186 -2.96 34.80 -16.81
C PRO A 186 -2.49 33.86 -17.94
N TYR A 187 -1.63 34.35 -18.83
CA TYR A 187 -1.05 33.57 -19.94
C TYR A 187 0.02 32.61 -19.45
N PHE A 188 0.89 33.08 -18.55
CA PHE A 188 1.84 32.22 -17.85
C PHE A 188 1.13 31.10 -17.09
N LEU A 189 0.04 31.41 -16.39
CA LEU A 189 -0.75 30.42 -15.65
C LEU A 189 -1.43 29.41 -16.59
N ARG A 190 -1.93 29.85 -17.75
CA ARG A 190 -2.46 28.94 -18.80
C ARG A 190 -1.38 27.96 -19.25
N HIS A 191 -0.20 28.46 -19.59
CA HIS A 191 0.96 27.63 -19.95
C HIS A 191 1.36 26.65 -18.84
N ALA A 192 1.40 27.14 -17.59
CA ALA A 192 1.72 26.33 -16.43
C ALA A 192 0.69 25.20 -16.21
N ARG A 193 -0.60 25.44 -16.49
CA ARG A 193 -1.66 24.43 -16.41
C ARG A 193 -1.56 23.38 -17.52
N GLU A 194 -1.12 23.75 -18.71
CA GLU A 194 -0.82 22.78 -19.78
C GLU A 194 0.37 21.88 -19.40
N MET A 195 1.42 22.47 -18.83
CA MET A 195 2.56 21.72 -18.31
C MET A 195 2.22 20.83 -17.12
N PHE A 196 1.35 21.31 -16.25
CA PHE A 196 1.01 20.68 -14.98
C PHE A 196 -0.52 20.59 -14.82
N PRO A 197 -1.17 19.61 -15.48
CA PRO A 197 -2.64 19.53 -15.50
C PRO A 197 -3.28 19.36 -14.13
N HIS A 198 -2.56 18.83 -13.13
CA HIS A 198 -3.08 18.70 -11.76
C HIS A 198 -3.50 20.03 -11.14
N LEU A 199 -2.97 21.16 -11.62
CA LEU A 199 -3.33 22.50 -11.15
C LEU A 199 -4.79 22.87 -11.47
N THR A 200 -5.41 22.22 -12.47
CA THR A 200 -6.81 22.48 -12.85
C THR A 200 -7.80 21.56 -12.14
N CYS A 201 -7.36 20.39 -11.70
CA CYS A 201 -8.24 19.33 -11.18
C CYS A 201 -7.89 18.86 -9.76
N MET A 202 -7.13 19.65 -8.99
CA MET A 202 -6.70 19.27 -7.63
C MET A 202 -7.89 18.93 -6.71
N GLU A 203 -8.98 19.69 -6.78
CA GLU A 203 -10.19 19.42 -5.99
C GLU A 203 -10.90 18.14 -6.41
N ASP A 204 -10.90 17.82 -7.71
CA ASP A 204 -11.46 16.56 -8.20
C ASP A 204 -10.59 15.38 -7.77
N LEU A 205 -9.27 15.51 -7.85
CA LEU A 205 -8.32 14.51 -7.36
C LEU A 205 -8.52 14.25 -5.85
N LYS A 206 -8.73 15.31 -5.05
CA LYS A 206 -9.06 15.17 -3.62
C LYS A 206 -10.36 14.40 -3.41
N LYS A 207 -11.41 14.72 -4.16
CA LYS A 207 -12.71 14.01 -4.06
C LYS A 207 -12.58 12.54 -4.47
N ILE A 208 -11.86 12.25 -5.55
CA ILE A 208 -11.65 10.89 -6.06
C ILE A 208 -10.82 10.04 -5.08
N SER A 209 -9.87 10.68 -4.38
CA SER A 209 -9.00 10.03 -3.39
C SER A 209 -9.49 10.16 -1.95
N ASP A 210 -10.73 10.61 -1.74
CA ASP A 210 -11.33 10.65 -0.41
C ASP A 210 -11.80 9.25 0.01
N LEU A 211 -11.01 8.63 0.89
CA LEU A 211 -11.27 7.27 1.38
C LEU A 211 -11.69 7.25 2.87
N ARG A 212 -12.24 8.36 3.40
CA ARG A 212 -12.52 8.51 4.84
C ARG A 212 -13.61 7.57 5.38
N ASP A 213 -14.60 7.22 4.57
CA ASP A 213 -15.74 6.39 4.99
C ASP A 213 -15.82 5.06 4.20
N PRO A 214 -14.88 4.13 4.39
CA PRO A 214 -14.82 2.90 3.60
C PRO A 214 -16.03 1.98 3.79
N ALA A 215 -16.74 2.09 4.93
CA ALA A 215 -17.97 1.33 5.17
C ALA A 215 -19.09 1.68 4.17
N ASN A 216 -19.13 2.91 3.67
CA ASN A 216 -20.14 3.40 2.72
C ASN A 216 -19.94 2.85 1.31
N TRP A 217 -18.78 2.25 1.02
CA TRP A 217 -18.53 1.62 -0.28
C TRP A 217 -19.30 0.31 -0.45
N TYR A 218 -19.90 -0.21 0.63
CA TYR A 218 -20.59 -1.49 0.66
C TYR A 218 -22.04 -1.33 1.14
N PRO A 219 -22.91 -0.65 0.37
CA PRO A 219 -24.29 -0.37 0.78
C PRO A 219 -25.10 -1.65 1.05
N ASP A 220 -24.90 -2.71 0.25
CA ASP A 220 -25.63 -3.97 0.42
C ASP A 220 -25.31 -4.64 1.76
N ALA A 221 -24.05 -4.56 2.21
CA ALA A 221 -23.65 -5.06 3.53
C ALA A 221 -24.11 -4.16 4.69
N ARG A 222 -24.43 -2.88 4.41
CA ARG A 222 -25.08 -1.98 5.38
C ARG A 222 -26.60 -2.16 5.43
N ALA A 223 -27.19 -2.72 4.39
CA ALA A 223 -28.64 -2.94 4.28
C ALA A 223 -29.13 -4.17 5.08
N ILE A 224 -28.23 -5.00 5.60
CA ILE A 224 -28.56 -6.16 6.42
C ILE A 224 -27.95 -6.05 7.81
N GLN A 225 -28.60 -6.68 8.79
CA GLN A 225 -28.02 -6.81 10.12
C GLN A 225 -26.94 -7.89 10.10
N ARG A 226 -25.73 -7.53 10.52
CA ARG A 226 -24.59 -8.45 10.62
C ARG A 226 -24.12 -8.55 12.06
N LYS A 227 -23.73 -9.76 12.45
CA LYS A 227 -23.12 -10.04 13.75
C LYS A 227 -21.68 -10.50 13.55
N ILE A 228 -20.75 -9.84 14.21
CA ILE A 228 -19.33 -10.17 14.20
C ILE A 228 -19.02 -11.06 15.39
N ILE A 229 -18.43 -12.23 15.15
CA ILE A 229 -17.96 -13.14 16.18
C ILE A 229 -16.45 -13.23 16.09
N PHE A 230 -15.75 -12.56 17.00
CA PHE A 230 -14.29 -12.56 17.03
C PHE A 230 -13.78 -13.73 17.88
N HIS A 231 -13.18 -14.73 17.23
CA HIS A 231 -12.45 -15.83 17.86
C HIS A 231 -10.99 -15.40 18.15
N ALA A 232 -10.77 -14.84 19.34
CA ALA A 232 -9.50 -14.26 19.76
C ALA A 232 -8.63 -15.29 20.48
N GLY A 233 -7.45 -15.61 19.93
CA GLY A 233 -6.51 -16.48 20.62
C GLY A 233 -5.20 -16.69 19.88
N PRO A 234 -4.20 -17.31 20.53
CA PRO A 234 -2.92 -17.61 19.90
C PRO A 234 -3.08 -18.64 18.76
N THR A 235 -1.99 -18.95 18.06
CA THR A 235 -1.93 -20.14 17.20
C THR A 235 -2.11 -21.41 18.05
N ASN A 236 -2.61 -22.49 17.43
CA ASN A 236 -2.89 -23.76 18.09
C ASN A 236 -3.83 -23.65 19.32
N SER A 237 -4.91 -22.87 19.21
CA SER A 237 -5.92 -22.66 20.27
C SER A 237 -7.31 -23.24 19.94
N GLY A 238 -7.48 -23.83 18.75
CA GLY A 238 -8.78 -24.29 18.26
C GLY A 238 -9.73 -23.18 17.78
N LYS A 239 -9.30 -21.91 17.77
CA LYS A 239 -10.14 -20.76 17.35
C LYS A 239 -10.81 -20.95 15.98
N THR A 240 -10.03 -21.37 14.99
CA THR A 240 -10.50 -21.58 13.60
C THR A 240 -11.42 -22.79 13.47
N TYR A 241 -11.28 -23.80 14.34
CA TYR A 241 -12.12 -25.00 14.30
C TYR A 241 -13.60 -24.66 14.52
N HIS A 242 -13.91 -23.86 15.55
CA HIS A 242 -15.29 -23.48 15.84
C HIS A 242 -15.92 -22.63 14.72
N ALA A 243 -15.17 -21.67 14.16
CA ALA A 243 -15.63 -20.88 13.03
C ALA A 243 -15.92 -21.76 11.79
N LEU A 244 -15.03 -22.72 11.50
CA LEU A 244 -15.23 -23.65 10.39
C LEU A 244 -16.40 -24.62 10.63
N GLN A 245 -16.68 -25.03 11.86
CA GLN A 245 -17.88 -25.83 12.16
C GLN A 245 -19.17 -25.04 11.90
N SER A 246 -19.23 -23.76 12.28
CA SER A 246 -20.36 -22.90 11.92
C SER A 246 -20.51 -22.76 10.39
N TYR A 247 -19.39 -22.58 9.68
CA TYR A 247 -19.38 -22.49 8.22
C TYR A 247 -19.81 -23.78 7.51
N ILE A 248 -19.34 -24.95 7.95
CA ILE A 248 -19.68 -26.23 7.31
C ILE A 248 -21.17 -26.58 7.50
N ASN A 249 -21.74 -26.23 8.65
CA ASN A 249 -23.11 -26.58 9.03
C ASN A 249 -24.16 -25.53 8.60
N SER A 250 -23.77 -24.39 8.03
CA SER A 250 -24.70 -23.37 7.53
C SER A 250 -25.32 -23.77 6.18
N GLU A 251 -26.43 -23.12 5.77
CA GLU A 251 -27.05 -23.32 4.46
C GLU A 251 -26.20 -22.76 3.31
N SER A 252 -25.45 -21.70 3.60
CA SER A 252 -24.50 -21.06 2.69
C SER A 252 -23.36 -20.42 3.46
N GLY A 253 -22.18 -20.34 2.84
CA GLY A 253 -21.08 -19.65 3.47
C GLY A 253 -19.87 -19.33 2.60
N VAL A 254 -19.00 -18.50 3.13
CA VAL A 254 -17.71 -18.18 2.51
C VAL A 254 -16.56 -18.23 3.51
N TYR A 255 -15.52 -18.98 3.19
CA TYR A 255 -14.24 -18.93 3.89
C TYR A 255 -13.25 -18.04 3.13
N CYS A 256 -12.64 -17.09 3.83
CA CYS A 256 -11.65 -16.13 3.30
C CYS A 256 -10.30 -16.39 3.98
N GLY A 257 -9.40 -17.09 3.29
CA GLY A 257 -8.07 -17.42 3.80
C GLY A 257 -6.97 -16.45 3.34
N PRO A 258 -5.88 -16.28 4.12
CA PRO A 258 -4.71 -15.48 3.72
C PRO A 258 -3.89 -16.12 2.60
N LEU A 259 -4.04 -17.44 2.40
CA LEU A 259 -3.17 -18.25 1.55
C LEU A 259 -3.97 -19.24 0.71
N LYS A 260 -3.46 -19.49 -0.50
CA LYS A 260 -3.99 -20.53 -1.39
C LYS A 260 -4.05 -21.90 -0.70
N LEU A 261 -3.01 -22.27 0.06
CA LEU A 261 -2.95 -23.54 0.78
C LEU A 261 -4.12 -23.71 1.75
N LEU A 262 -4.49 -22.66 2.49
CA LEU A 262 -5.61 -22.71 3.44
C LEU A 262 -6.96 -22.75 2.72
N ALA A 263 -7.13 -21.97 1.65
CA ALA A 263 -8.34 -22.04 0.84
C ALA A 263 -8.55 -23.45 0.27
N SER A 264 -7.49 -24.08 -0.24
CA SER A 264 -7.53 -25.47 -0.70
C SER A 264 -7.80 -26.46 0.44
N GLU A 265 -7.18 -26.30 1.61
CA GLU A 265 -7.42 -27.15 2.77
C GLU A 265 -8.89 -27.12 3.21
N VAL A 266 -9.47 -25.92 3.34
CA VAL A 266 -10.88 -25.76 3.73
C VAL A 266 -11.80 -26.31 2.65
N PHE A 267 -11.51 -26.09 1.35
CA PHE A 267 -12.25 -26.70 0.25
C PHE A 267 -12.31 -28.22 0.37
N TYR A 268 -11.16 -28.89 0.53
CA TYR A 268 -11.12 -30.35 0.62
C TYR A 268 -11.80 -30.87 1.90
N LYS A 269 -11.57 -30.23 3.04
CA LYS A 269 -12.19 -30.61 4.32
C LYS A 269 -13.71 -30.47 4.29
N THR A 270 -14.22 -29.39 3.69
CA THR A 270 -15.67 -29.12 3.61
C THR A 270 -16.36 -30.13 2.72
N ASN A 271 -15.81 -30.40 1.54
CA ASN A 271 -16.34 -31.45 0.65
C ASN A 271 -16.24 -32.85 1.27
N ALA A 272 -15.15 -33.16 1.98
CA ALA A 272 -15.01 -34.43 2.69
C ALA A 272 -16.01 -34.59 3.86
N ALA A 273 -16.46 -33.47 4.44
CA ALA A 273 -17.51 -33.45 5.45
C ALA A 273 -18.94 -33.59 4.88
N GLY A 274 -19.08 -33.64 3.54
CA GLY A 274 -20.37 -33.79 2.85
C GLY A 274 -21.01 -32.48 2.38
N THR A 275 -20.43 -31.33 2.71
CA THR A 275 -20.92 -30.01 2.25
C THR A 275 -20.25 -29.64 0.94
N LYS A 276 -21.02 -29.55 -0.16
CA LYS A 276 -20.51 -29.10 -1.46
C LYS A 276 -19.92 -27.70 -1.31
N CYS A 277 -18.63 -27.55 -1.63
CA CYS A 277 -17.91 -26.29 -1.48
C CYS A 277 -17.04 -26.02 -2.70
N ASP A 278 -17.17 -24.86 -3.32
CA ASP A 278 -16.32 -24.44 -4.44
C ASP A 278 -14.98 -23.87 -3.93
N LEU A 279 -13.96 -23.88 -4.79
CA LEU A 279 -12.65 -23.25 -4.54
C LEU A 279 -12.47 -22.05 -5.48
N VAL A 280 -12.14 -20.89 -4.93
CA VAL A 280 -11.84 -19.68 -5.72
C VAL A 280 -10.56 -19.02 -5.24
N THR A 281 -9.53 -19.04 -6.07
CA THR A 281 -8.24 -18.37 -5.84
C THR A 281 -7.89 -17.48 -7.02
N GLY A 282 -6.78 -16.73 -6.94
CA GLY A 282 -6.32 -15.90 -8.05
C GLY A 282 -6.00 -16.71 -9.31
N GLU A 283 -5.45 -17.91 -9.15
CA GLU A 283 -4.97 -18.74 -10.26
C GLU A 283 -5.92 -19.88 -10.64
N GLU A 284 -6.88 -20.21 -9.77
CA GLU A 284 -7.65 -21.44 -9.90
C GLU A 284 -9.08 -21.29 -9.40
N ARG A 285 -10.03 -21.90 -10.14
CA ARG A 285 -11.43 -22.05 -9.77
C ARG A 285 -11.85 -23.50 -9.96
N ARG A 286 -12.48 -24.09 -8.96
CA ARG A 286 -13.02 -25.45 -9.02
C ARG A 286 -14.42 -25.50 -8.44
N PHE A 287 -15.32 -26.11 -9.19
CA PHE A 287 -16.66 -26.41 -8.70
C PHE A 287 -16.66 -27.74 -7.95
N ALA A 288 -17.42 -27.82 -6.85
CA ALA A 288 -17.69 -29.09 -6.19
C ALA A 288 -18.60 -29.99 -7.05
N ASP A 289 -19.51 -29.36 -7.81
CA ASP A 289 -20.43 -30.07 -8.69
C ASP A 289 -19.76 -30.37 -10.05
N PRO A 290 -19.68 -31.64 -10.49
CA PRO A 290 -19.15 -32.00 -11.81
C PRO A 290 -19.90 -31.37 -12.98
N GLU A 291 -21.19 -31.02 -12.80
CA GLU A 291 -22.00 -30.33 -13.81
C GLU A 291 -21.72 -28.82 -13.87
N GLY A 292 -20.84 -28.30 -13.01
CA GLY A 292 -20.43 -26.89 -12.99
C GLY A 292 -21.45 -25.95 -12.33
N LYS A 293 -22.40 -26.48 -11.57
CA LYS A 293 -23.34 -25.68 -10.76
C LYS A 293 -22.62 -25.09 -9.54
N PRO A 294 -22.72 -23.77 -9.29
CA PRO A 294 -22.12 -23.16 -8.10
C PRO A 294 -22.68 -23.76 -6.82
N ALA A 295 -21.79 -24.07 -5.87
CA ALA A 295 -22.18 -24.48 -4.54
C ALA A 295 -22.61 -23.29 -3.67
N ASN A 296 -23.35 -23.55 -2.60
CA ASN A 296 -23.71 -22.54 -1.60
C ASN A 296 -22.55 -22.18 -0.67
N HIS A 297 -21.49 -23.01 -0.66
CA HIS A 297 -20.27 -22.78 0.10
C HIS A 297 -19.10 -22.52 -0.83
N VAL A 298 -18.23 -21.59 -0.44
CA VAL A 298 -17.02 -21.28 -1.20
C VAL A 298 -15.84 -21.04 -0.27
N ALA A 299 -14.73 -21.73 -0.52
CA ALA A 299 -13.45 -21.44 0.09
C ALA A 299 -12.60 -20.61 -0.88
N CYS A 300 -12.13 -19.45 -0.43
CA CYS A 300 -11.39 -18.53 -1.27
C CYS A 300 -10.21 -17.89 -0.57
N THR A 301 -9.27 -17.38 -1.36
CA THR A 301 -8.33 -16.36 -0.87
C THR A 301 -9.08 -15.06 -0.63
N VAL A 302 -8.78 -14.33 0.44
CA VAL A 302 -9.53 -13.12 0.86
C VAL A 302 -9.65 -12.04 -0.23
N GLU A 303 -8.69 -11.95 -1.16
CA GLU A 303 -8.75 -11.03 -2.30
C GLU A 303 -9.89 -11.38 -3.28
N MET A 304 -10.28 -12.66 -3.33
CA MET A 304 -11.25 -13.21 -4.28
C MET A 304 -12.65 -13.31 -3.68
N THR A 305 -12.86 -12.85 -2.44
CA THR A 305 -14.16 -12.87 -1.77
C THR A 305 -15.21 -12.15 -2.61
N ASN A 306 -16.31 -12.83 -2.87
CA ASN A 306 -17.47 -12.24 -3.53
C ASN A 306 -18.31 -11.47 -2.51
N LEU A 307 -18.52 -10.18 -2.75
CA LEU A 307 -19.28 -9.30 -1.86
C LEU A 307 -20.74 -9.09 -2.30
N THR A 308 -21.13 -9.61 -3.48
CA THR A 308 -22.50 -9.48 -3.99
C THR A 308 -23.39 -10.63 -3.55
N ASN A 309 -22.79 -11.75 -3.14
CA ASN A 309 -23.53 -12.91 -2.67
C ASN A 309 -23.91 -12.73 -1.19
N VAL A 310 -25.13 -13.14 -0.85
CA VAL A 310 -25.60 -13.21 0.52
C VAL A 310 -25.25 -14.58 1.10
N TYR A 311 -24.66 -14.59 2.29
CA TYR A 311 -24.27 -15.78 3.00
C TYR A 311 -24.95 -15.86 4.37
N GLU A 312 -25.14 -17.07 4.87
CA GLU A 312 -25.50 -17.23 6.28
C GLU A 312 -24.28 -17.00 7.18
N VAL A 313 -23.16 -17.66 6.85
CA VAL A 313 -21.91 -17.60 7.63
C VAL A 313 -20.74 -17.20 6.74
N ALA A 314 -19.95 -16.23 7.18
CA ALA A 314 -18.64 -15.95 6.61
C ALA A 314 -17.54 -16.17 7.64
N VAL A 315 -16.39 -16.69 7.21
CA VAL A 315 -15.19 -16.84 8.02
C VAL A 315 -14.07 -16.04 7.39
N ILE A 316 -13.50 -15.10 8.15
CA ILE A 316 -12.30 -14.36 7.76
C ILE A 316 -11.15 -14.82 8.66
N ASP A 317 -10.17 -15.50 8.06
CA ASP A 317 -9.04 -16.05 8.78
C ASP A 317 -7.87 -15.07 8.84
N GLU A 318 -7.05 -15.20 9.88
CA GLU A 318 -5.92 -14.33 10.20
C GLU A 318 -6.25 -12.82 10.10
N ILE A 319 -7.32 -12.37 10.77
CA ILE A 319 -7.84 -10.98 10.65
C ILE A 319 -6.80 -9.90 10.95
N GLN A 320 -5.78 -10.17 11.77
CA GLN A 320 -4.69 -9.24 12.03
C GLN A 320 -3.92 -8.84 10.77
N MET A 321 -3.99 -9.63 9.70
CA MET A 321 -3.43 -9.31 8.38
C MET A 321 -4.06 -8.07 7.76
N MET A 322 -5.16 -7.54 8.30
CA MET A 322 -5.70 -6.24 7.90
C MET A 322 -4.70 -5.08 8.09
N ARG A 323 -3.72 -5.22 8.99
CA ARG A 323 -2.64 -4.22 9.16
C ARG A 323 -1.47 -4.40 8.19
N ASP A 324 -1.51 -5.44 7.35
CA ASP A 324 -0.45 -5.68 6.37
C ASP A 324 -0.39 -4.51 5.38
N PRO A 325 0.79 -3.87 5.19
CA PRO A 325 0.89 -2.69 4.35
C PRO A 325 0.49 -2.92 2.89
N GLN A 326 0.63 -4.13 2.36
CA GLN A 326 0.42 -4.42 0.94
C GLN A 326 -0.94 -5.09 0.67
N ARG A 327 -1.37 -5.98 1.56
CA ARG A 327 -2.56 -6.84 1.38
C ARG A 327 -3.70 -6.54 2.33
N GLY A 328 -3.49 -5.72 3.36
CA GLY A 328 -4.49 -5.45 4.41
C GLY A 328 -5.83 -4.89 3.91
N TRP A 329 -5.81 -4.23 2.74
CA TRP A 329 -7.02 -3.76 2.06
C TRP A 329 -8.02 -4.89 1.78
N ALA A 330 -7.56 -6.13 1.55
CA ALA A 330 -8.44 -7.25 1.23
C ALA A 330 -9.25 -7.70 2.44
N TRP A 331 -8.65 -7.74 3.63
CA TRP A 331 -9.36 -7.99 4.89
C TRP A 331 -10.33 -6.88 5.24
N THR A 332 -9.92 -5.62 5.05
CA THR A 332 -10.79 -4.46 5.25
C THR A 332 -12.02 -4.55 4.34
N ARG A 333 -11.80 -4.88 3.06
CA ARG A 333 -12.85 -5.12 2.06
C ARG A 333 -13.78 -6.27 2.46
N ALA A 334 -13.25 -7.40 2.91
CA ALA A 334 -14.06 -8.54 3.34
C ALA A 334 -14.88 -8.21 4.59
N LEU A 335 -14.26 -7.64 5.63
CA LEU A 335 -14.93 -7.29 6.88
C LEU A 335 -16.05 -6.28 6.67
N LEU A 336 -15.79 -5.21 5.92
CA LEU A 336 -16.78 -4.16 5.68
C LEU A 336 -17.80 -4.54 4.60
N GLY A 337 -17.45 -5.40 3.66
CA GLY A 337 -18.23 -5.64 2.45
C GLY A 337 -18.99 -6.95 2.38
N LEU A 338 -18.69 -7.95 3.22
CA LEU A 338 -19.40 -9.22 3.20
C LEU A 338 -20.85 -9.05 3.65
N GLN A 339 -21.76 -9.57 2.81
CA GLN A 339 -23.19 -9.71 3.12
C GLN A 339 -23.42 -11.05 3.81
N ALA A 340 -23.11 -11.15 5.09
CA ALA A 340 -23.35 -12.36 5.88
C ALA A 340 -24.06 -12.04 7.20
N LYS A 341 -24.96 -12.94 7.62
CA LYS A 341 -25.66 -12.80 8.91
C LYS A 341 -24.68 -12.89 10.09
N GLU A 342 -23.82 -13.90 10.06
CA GLU A 342 -22.70 -14.04 11.02
C GLU A 342 -21.35 -13.99 10.29
N ILE A 343 -20.45 -13.11 10.76
CA ILE A 343 -19.08 -13.00 10.28
C ILE A 343 -18.13 -13.40 11.40
N HIS A 344 -17.53 -14.58 11.26
CA HIS A 344 -16.56 -15.13 12.18
C HIS A 344 -15.16 -14.66 11.82
N LEU A 345 -14.50 -13.96 12.73
CA LEU A 345 -13.13 -13.50 12.58
C LEU A 345 -12.21 -14.40 13.40
N CYS A 346 -11.17 -14.95 12.79
CA CYS A 346 -10.16 -15.73 13.50
C CYS A 346 -8.85 -14.94 13.52
N GLY A 347 -8.27 -14.71 14.70
CA GLY A 347 -6.98 -14.02 14.78
C GLY A 347 -6.48 -13.77 16.19
N GLU A 348 -5.42 -12.99 16.29
CA GLU A 348 -4.80 -12.59 17.55
C GLU A 348 -5.58 -11.51 18.29
N LYS A 349 -5.49 -11.52 19.63
CA LYS A 349 -6.20 -10.60 20.52
C LYS A 349 -5.84 -9.12 20.29
N SER A 350 -4.66 -8.83 19.75
CA SER A 350 -4.20 -7.46 19.43
C SER A 350 -5.13 -6.73 18.46
N THR A 351 -5.89 -7.47 17.63
CA THR A 351 -6.73 -6.91 16.55
C THR A 351 -8.15 -6.60 17.01
N VAL A 352 -8.56 -7.09 18.18
CA VAL A 352 -9.92 -6.95 18.70
C VAL A 352 -10.35 -5.48 18.75
N ARG A 353 -9.51 -4.61 19.34
CA ARG A 353 -9.83 -3.17 19.48
C ARG A 353 -10.07 -2.48 18.14
N LEU A 354 -9.23 -2.78 17.14
CA LEU A 354 -9.38 -2.21 15.80
C LEU A 354 -10.69 -2.65 15.15
N VAL A 355 -11.08 -3.92 15.34
CA VAL A 355 -12.37 -4.43 14.85
C VAL A 355 -13.52 -3.76 15.59
N GLU A 356 -13.48 -3.64 16.91
CA GLU A 356 -14.50 -2.94 17.68
C GLU A 356 -14.69 -1.50 17.19
N ASP A 357 -13.59 -0.74 17.04
CA ASP A 357 -13.62 0.64 16.55
C ASP A 357 -14.24 0.73 15.14
N LEU A 358 -13.93 -0.22 14.24
CA LEU A 358 -14.54 -0.28 12.91
C LEU A 358 -16.04 -0.62 12.98
N MET A 359 -16.44 -1.57 13.83
CA MET A 359 -17.83 -2.01 13.92
C MET A 359 -18.72 -0.98 14.59
N VAL A 360 -18.17 -0.10 15.43
CA VAL A 360 -18.87 1.11 15.91
C VAL A 360 -19.29 2.00 14.74
N THR A 361 -18.46 2.14 13.69
CA THR A 361 -18.80 2.96 12.52
C THR A 361 -19.90 2.36 11.65
N THR A 362 -20.06 1.03 11.67
CA THR A 362 -21.09 0.31 10.89
C THR A 362 -22.36 0.02 11.69
N GLY A 363 -22.29 0.05 13.03
CA GLY A 363 -23.37 -0.36 13.92
C GLY A 363 -23.54 -1.88 14.05
N ASP A 364 -22.57 -2.67 13.58
CA ASP A 364 -22.62 -4.13 13.68
C ASP A 364 -22.38 -4.59 15.13
N GLN A 365 -23.06 -5.66 15.56
CA GLN A 365 -22.86 -6.25 16.88
C GLN A 365 -21.55 -7.05 16.92
N VAL A 366 -20.79 -6.96 18.02
CA VAL A 366 -19.53 -7.69 18.21
C VAL A 366 -19.61 -8.61 19.43
N GLU A 367 -19.33 -9.89 19.23
CA GLU A 367 -19.16 -10.91 20.27
C GLU A 367 -17.71 -11.40 20.27
N ILE A 368 -17.03 -11.34 21.41
CA ILE A 368 -15.65 -11.81 21.53
C ILE A 368 -15.63 -13.16 22.24
N ARG A 369 -15.02 -14.16 21.60
CA ARG A 369 -14.76 -15.49 22.15
C ARG A 369 -13.27 -15.67 22.34
N GLU A 370 -12.82 -15.81 23.59
CA GLU A 370 -11.41 -15.99 23.91
C GLU A 370 -10.99 -17.46 23.93
N TYR A 371 -9.85 -17.76 23.32
CA TYR A 371 -9.27 -19.10 23.22
C TYR A 371 -7.85 -19.12 23.82
N LYS A 372 -7.57 -20.18 24.60
CA LYS A 372 -6.22 -20.45 25.13
C LYS A 372 -5.54 -21.52 24.28
N ARG A 373 -4.20 -21.53 24.29
CA ARG A 373 -3.41 -22.53 23.56
C ARG A 373 -3.72 -23.94 24.08
N LEU A 374 -3.89 -24.90 23.18
CA LEU A 374 -4.22 -26.29 23.51
C LEU A 374 -3.08 -27.00 24.25
N THR A 375 -1.84 -26.64 23.92
CA THR A 375 -0.62 -27.21 24.51
C THR A 375 0.28 -26.12 25.07
N LYS A 376 0.95 -26.41 26.20
CA LYS A 376 1.93 -25.49 26.79
C LYS A 376 3.15 -25.35 25.89
N LEU A 377 3.69 -24.14 25.77
CA LEU A 377 4.99 -23.86 25.16
C LEU A 377 5.97 -23.49 26.26
N ASN A 378 7.09 -24.19 26.34
CA ASN A 378 8.15 -23.93 27.31
C ASN A 378 9.40 -23.49 26.55
N TYR A 379 10.03 -22.40 27.01
CA TYR A 379 11.34 -21.99 26.52
C TYR A 379 12.42 -22.91 27.13
N GLN A 380 13.43 -23.26 26.34
CA GLN A 380 14.60 -23.98 26.84
C GLN A 380 15.62 -22.96 27.39
N ASP A 381 16.29 -23.31 28.49
CA ASP A 381 17.32 -22.46 29.11
C ASP A 381 18.65 -22.45 28.34
N ARG A 382 18.80 -23.33 27.35
CA ARG A 382 20.01 -23.47 26.54
C ARG A 382 19.66 -23.45 25.06
N ALA A 383 20.55 -22.85 24.27
CA ALA A 383 20.50 -22.93 22.82
C ALA A 383 20.83 -24.36 22.34
N LEU A 384 20.64 -24.62 21.04
CA LEU A 384 21.04 -25.89 20.44
C LEU A 384 22.56 -26.11 20.49
N GLU A 385 23.33 -25.01 20.39
CA GLU A 385 24.81 -24.94 20.40
C GLU A 385 25.49 -25.62 19.21
N THR A 386 25.29 -26.93 19.03
CA THR A 386 25.85 -27.74 17.94
C THR A 386 24.77 -28.56 17.24
N PHE A 387 24.96 -28.84 15.94
CA PHE A 387 24.11 -29.75 15.17
C PHE A 387 24.13 -31.19 15.67
N ASP A 388 25.09 -31.57 16.53
CA ASP A 388 25.12 -32.89 17.16
C ASP A 388 24.00 -33.07 18.21
N ASN A 389 23.40 -31.96 18.67
CA ASN A 389 22.30 -31.95 19.64
C ASN A 389 20.90 -32.01 18.99
N VAL A 390 20.84 -32.22 17.68
CA VAL A 390 19.60 -32.28 16.92
C VAL A 390 18.83 -33.56 17.24
N LYS A 391 17.50 -33.43 17.32
CA LYS A 391 16.58 -34.49 17.71
C LYS A 391 15.41 -34.56 16.73
N SER A 392 14.79 -35.72 16.66
CA SER A 392 13.55 -35.92 15.89
C SER A 392 12.46 -34.94 16.35
N GLY A 393 11.86 -34.25 15.39
CA GLY A 393 10.85 -33.21 15.59
C GLY A 393 11.41 -31.79 15.70
N ASP A 394 12.72 -31.59 15.52
CA ASP A 394 13.33 -30.26 15.46
C ASP A 394 13.03 -29.57 14.12
N CYS A 395 12.77 -28.26 14.18
CA CYS A 395 12.58 -27.41 13.01
C CYS A 395 13.46 -26.16 13.12
N PHE A 396 14.41 -26.01 12.20
CA PHE A 396 15.25 -24.82 12.09
C PHE A 396 14.54 -23.74 11.28
N VAL A 397 14.25 -22.61 11.90
CA VAL A 397 13.68 -21.44 11.20
C VAL A 397 14.79 -20.50 10.75
N CYS A 398 14.90 -20.31 9.44
CA CYS A 398 15.93 -19.52 8.77
C CYS A 398 15.33 -18.29 8.09
N PHE A 399 16.10 -17.20 8.00
CA PHE A 399 15.65 -15.96 7.37
C PHE A 399 16.31 -15.68 6.01
N SER A 400 17.15 -16.60 5.52
CA SER A 400 17.70 -16.53 4.18
C SER A 400 17.76 -17.91 3.52
N LYS A 401 17.70 -17.94 2.18
CA LYS A 401 17.88 -19.19 1.42
C LYS A 401 19.27 -19.78 1.60
N ASN A 402 20.29 -18.94 1.81
CA ASN A 402 21.65 -19.39 2.03
C ASN A 402 21.75 -20.20 3.34
N ASP A 403 21.09 -19.74 4.40
CA ASP A 403 21.04 -20.47 5.68
C ASP A 403 20.30 -21.79 5.54
N ILE A 404 19.19 -21.81 4.81
CA ILE A 404 18.46 -23.06 4.49
C ILE A 404 19.43 -24.09 3.88
N PHE A 405 20.15 -23.72 2.82
CA PHE A 405 21.06 -24.63 2.12
C PHE A 405 22.26 -25.03 3.00
N HIS A 406 22.83 -24.10 3.76
CA HIS A 406 23.94 -24.36 4.66
C HIS A 406 23.55 -25.36 5.75
N ILE A 407 22.45 -25.10 6.46
CA ILE A 407 21.97 -25.95 7.56
C ILE A 407 21.56 -27.33 7.03
N THR A 408 20.83 -27.37 5.90
CA THR A 408 20.44 -28.64 5.28
C THR A 408 21.66 -29.50 4.98
N ARG A 409 22.68 -28.94 4.33
CA ARG A 409 23.91 -29.67 3.98
C ARG A 409 24.67 -30.16 5.21
N GLU A 410 24.69 -29.37 6.28
CA GLU A 410 25.41 -29.73 7.51
C GLU A 410 24.70 -30.82 8.31
N LEU A 411 23.36 -30.87 8.25
CA LEU A 411 22.54 -31.96 8.80
C LEU A 411 22.66 -33.24 7.97
N GLU A 412 22.61 -33.14 6.64
CA GLU A 412 22.81 -34.27 5.72
C GLU A 412 24.20 -34.91 5.90
N ARG A 413 25.24 -34.09 6.12
CA ARG A 413 26.61 -34.58 6.41
C ARG A 413 26.69 -35.41 7.70
N ARG A 414 25.75 -35.22 8.63
CA ARG A 414 25.59 -36.02 9.86
C ARG A 414 24.66 -37.22 9.70
N GLY A 415 24.19 -37.50 8.49
CA GLY A 415 23.32 -38.62 8.19
C GLY A 415 21.84 -38.37 8.51
N HIS A 416 21.43 -37.12 8.68
CA HIS A 416 20.02 -36.78 8.87
C HIS A 416 19.30 -36.60 7.53
N GLU A 417 18.08 -37.12 7.45
CA GLU A 417 17.12 -36.76 6.41
C GLU A 417 16.35 -35.51 6.82
N VAL A 418 16.32 -34.51 5.92
CA VAL A 418 15.81 -33.18 6.20
C VAL A 418 14.69 -32.81 5.23
N ALA A 419 13.56 -32.35 5.78
CA ALA A 419 12.48 -31.74 5.02
C ALA A 419 12.74 -30.24 4.88
N VAL A 420 12.58 -29.68 3.68
CA VAL A 420 12.89 -28.27 3.41
C VAL A 420 11.66 -27.50 2.96
N ILE A 421 11.34 -26.40 3.64
CA ILE A 421 10.19 -25.54 3.29
C ILE A 421 10.58 -24.06 3.27
N TYR A 422 10.54 -23.44 2.10
CA TYR A 422 10.68 -21.98 1.96
C TYR A 422 9.60 -21.39 1.07
N GLY A 423 9.38 -20.07 1.21
CA GLY A 423 8.22 -19.37 0.63
C GLY A 423 7.97 -19.59 -0.86
N SER A 424 9.02 -19.64 -1.69
CA SER A 424 8.89 -19.78 -3.15
C SER A 424 8.69 -21.21 -3.65
N LEU A 425 8.61 -22.21 -2.77
CA LEU A 425 8.31 -23.58 -3.20
C LEU A 425 6.88 -23.71 -3.75
N PRO A 426 6.66 -24.53 -4.79
CA PRO A 426 5.32 -24.84 -5.27
C PRO A 426 4.44 -25.44 -4.14
N PRO A 427 3.11 -25.17 -4.13
CA PRO A 427 2.20 -25.69 -3.12
C PRO A 427 2.27 -27.22 -2.96
N GLY A 428 2.31 -27.96 -4.07
CA GLY A 428 2.43 -29.44 -4.04
C GLY A 428 3.73 -29.90 -3.37
N THR A 429 4.86 -29.24 -3.64
CA THR A 429 6.14 -29.55 -3.01
C THR A 429 6.10 -29.26 -1.51
N LYS A 430 5.51 -28.14 -1.08
CA LYS A 430 5.35 -27.82 0.34
C LYS A 430 4.53 -28.88 1.08
N LEU A 431 3.42 -29.31 0.47
CA LEU A 431 2.57 -30.36 1.04
C LEU A 431 3.31 -31.69 1.15
N LEU A 432 4.05 -32.11 0.12
CA LEU A 432 4.84 -33.34 0.16
C LEU A 432 5.95 -33.29 1.23
N GLN A 433 6.66 -32.17 1.35
CA GLN A 433 7.69 -31.99 2.39
C GLN A 433 7.09 -32.01 3.80
N ALA A 434 5.93 -31.37 3.99
CA ALA A 434 5.19 -31.39 5.25
C ALA A 434 4.68 -32.79 5.59
N GLN A 435 4.13 -33.52 4.63
CA GLN A 435 3.67 -34.90 4.80
C GLN A 435 4.81 -35.83 5.20
N ARG A 436 5.95 -35.73 4.50
CA ARG A 436 7.16 -36.50 4.80
C ARG A 436 7.67 -36.27 6.23
N PHE A 437 7.72 -35.01 6.66
CA PHE A 437 8.11 -34.66 8.03
C PHE A 437 7.11 -35.18 9.09
N ASN A 438 5.81 -35.11 8.78
CA ASN A 438 4.75 -35.48 9.71
C ASN A 438 4.51 -37.00 9.83
N ASP A 439 4.80 -37.79 8.78
CA ASP A 439 4.54 -39.25 8.76
C ASP A 439 5.41 -39.95 9.80
N PRO A 440 4.87 -40.54 10.88
CA PRO A 440 5.66 -41.21 11.92
C PRO A 440 6.62 -42.30 11.41
N ASN A 441 6.31 -42.92 10.26
CA ASN A 441 7.10 -44.01 9.68
C ASN A 441 8.23 -43.54 8.76
N ASP A 442 8.23 -42.27 8.35
CA ASP A 442 9.28 -41.71 7.49
C ASP A 442 10.53 -41.33 8.33
N PRO A 443 11.75 -41.72 7.91
CA PRO A 443 12.99 -41.36 8.62
C PRO A 443 13.28 -39.85 8.66
N CYS A 444 12.65 -39.04 7.80
CA CYS A 444 12.80 -37.59 7.76
C CYS A 444 12.11 -36.89 8.94
N LYS A 445 12.86 -36.68 10.03
CA LYS A 445 12.36 -36.10 11.29
C LYS A 445 12.88 -34.71 11.61
N ILE A 446 13.61 -34.09 10.70
CA ILE A 446 14.15 -32.74 10.91
C ILE A 446 13.65 -31.85 9.78
N MET A 447 13.23 -30.64 10.14
CA MET A 447 12.80 -29.64 9.17
C MET A 447 13.74 -28.45 9.16
N VAL A 448 14.02 -27.92 7.97
CA VAL A 448 14.68 -26.63 7.78
C VAL A 448 13.75 -25.76 6.96
N ALA A 449 13.27 -24.68 7.56
CA ALA A 449 12.22 -23.87 6.97
C ALA A 449 12.46 -22.37 7.12
N THR A 450 11.77 -21.55 6.33
CA THR A 450 11.66 -20.11 6.62
C THR A 450 10.42 -19.82 7.46
N ASP A 451 10.24 -18.56 7.83
CA ASP A 451 8.99 -17.98 8.36
C ASP A 451 7.70 -18.37 7.59
N ALA A 452 7.81 -18.90 6.38
CA ALA A 452 6.70 -19.45 5.59
C ALA A 452 5.92 -20.57 6.29
N ILE A 453 6.48 -21.23 7.32
CA ILE A 453 5.76 -22.23 8.13
C ILE A 453 4.88 -21.62 9.23
N GLY A 454 4.95 -20.29 9.43
CA GLY A 454 4.18 -19.59 10.46
C GLY A 454 2.66 -19.66 10.24
N MET A 455 2.22 -19.99 9.02
CA MET A 455 0.81 -20.17 8.67
C MET A 455 0.64 -21.08 7.45
N GLY A 456 -0.51 -21.73 7.32
CA GLY A 456 -0.92 -22.42 6.09
C GLY A 456 -0.38 -23.83 5.85
N LEU A 457 0.30 -24.42 6.83
CA LEU A 457 0.70 -25.83 6.82
C LEU A 457 0.46 -26.43 8.21
N ASN A 458 -0.13 -27.62 8.25
CA ASN A 458 -0.23 -28.41 9.47
C ASN A 458 1.09 -29.17 9.67
N LEU A 459 1.88 -28.81 10.69
CA LEU A 459 3.19 -29.38 10.96
C LEU A 459 3.29 -29.89 12.40
N SER A 460 3.79 -31.11 12.56
CA SER A 460 4.01 -31.79 13.84
C SER A 460 5.40 -31.48 14.40
N ILE A 461 5.64 -30.22 14.77
CA ILE A 461 6.95 -29.76 15.27
C ILE A 461 7.02 -29.90 16.79
N LYS A 462 8.10 -30.52 17.29
CA LYS A 462 8.36 -30.69 18.72
C LYS A 462 9.17 -29.53 19.30
N ARG A 463 10.14 -29.02 18.55
CA ARG A 463 11.03 -27.91 18.95
C ARG A 463 11.31 -27.01 17.76
N ILE A 464 11.14 -25.71 17.99
CA ILE A 464 11.52 -24.62 17.07
C ILE A 464 12.88 -24.08 17.53
#